data_AF-A0A4C2E3K8-F1
#
_entry.id   AF-A0A4C2E3K8-F1
#
_cell.length_a   1.000
_cell.length_b   1.000
_cell.length_c   1.000
_cell.angle_alpha   90.00
_cell.angle_beta   90.00
_cell.angle_gamma   90.00
#
_symmetry.space_group_name_H-M   'P 1'
#
loop_
_entity.id
_entity.type
_entity.pdbx_description
1 polymer ?
#
loop_
_entity_poly.entity_id
_entity_poly.type
_entity_poly.pdbx_seq_one_letter_code
_entity_poly.pdbx_strand_id
1 'polypeptide(L)'
;MNLVGRIKYLYSTMSKSWVESEILVDRKSKFQARCCTMRNPDEVPLLLQELVDGNKSISKASHPHMYAWRTGEAVNFTSSGEVKGSGKKSKKGKDTSSSSSQLSWKNIQQGCQDGGESGAGQRLLTLLERAQLFNVLVVVTRWYGGTPLGSARFRHISSTASECLKRGGFL
;
A
#
# COMPACT_ATOMS: atom_id res chain seq x y z
N MET A 1 -3.03 -16.71 -29.86
CA MET A 1 -2.38 -15.74 -28.94
C MET A 1 -0.88 -15.95 -28.98
N ASN A 2 -0.08 -14.89 -29.08
CA ASN A 2 1.40 -15.00 -29.12
C ASN A 2 1.96 -15.38 -27.74
N LEU A 3 3.20 -15.87 -27.69
CA LEU A 3 3.85 -16.35 -26.46
C LEU A 3 3.87 -15.28 -25.36
N VAL A 4 4.09 -14.02 -25.73
CA VAL A 4 4.04 -12.85 -24.84
C VAL A 4 2.64 -12.66 -24.24
N GLY A 5 1.59 -12.78 -25.06
CA GLY A 5 0.21 -12.71 -24.61
C GLY A 5 -0.19 -13.87 -23.71
N ARG A 6 0.36 -15.07 -23.95
CA ARG A 6 0.13 -16.27 -23.11
C ARG A 6 0.84 -16.16 -21.76
N ILE A 7 2.06 -15.62 -21.72
CA ILE A 7 2.79 -15.33 -20.47
C ILE A 7 2.11 -14.22 -19.69
N LYS A 8 1.70 -13.12 -20.34
CA LYS A 8 0.89 -12.06 -19.70
C LYS A 8 -0.43 -12.60 -19.15
N TYR A 9 -1.10 -13.47 -19.91
CA TYR A 9 -2.34 -14.10 -19.47
C TYR A 9 -2.09 -15.00 -18.25
N LEU A 10 -1.06 -15.85 -18.26
CA LEU A 10 -0.69 -16.72 -17.13
C LEU A 10 -0.24 -15.93 -15.89
N TYR A 11 0.51 -14.84 -16.06
CA TYR A 11 0.83 -13.91 -14.96
C TYR A 11 -0.42 -13.20 -14.43
N SER A 12 -1.34 -12.80 -15.32
CA SER A 12 -2.64 -12.24 -14.98
C SER A 12 -3.58 -13.27 -14.33
N THR A 13 -3.41 -14.57 -14.59
CA THR A 13 -4.18 -15.64 -13.92
C THR A 13 -3.61 -15.99 -12.55
N MET A 14 -2.36 -15.65 -12.25
CA MET A 14 -1.88 -15.45 -10.88
C MET A 14 -2.32 -14.07 -10.36
N SER A 15 -3.59 -13.71 -10.60
CA SER A 15 -4.17 -12.41 -10.28
C SER A 15 -3.93 -12.11 -8.81
N LYS A 16 -3.22 -11.02 -8.52
CA LYS A 16 -3.15 -10.56 -7.14
C LYS A 16 -4.53 -10.16 -6.70
N SER A 17 -4.95 -10.65 -5.54
CA SER A 17 -6.26 -10.28 -4.98
C SER A 17 -6.22 -8.81 -4.59
N TRP A 18 -6.90 -7.97 -5.37
CA TRP A 18 -7.19 -6.59 -4.99
C TRP A 18 -8.16 -6.59 -3.84
N VAL A 19 -7.82 -5.85 -2.79
CA VAL A 19 -8.74 -5.50 -1.72
C VAL A 19 -9.28 -4.12 -2.04
N GLU A 20 -10.59 -3.93 -1.89
CA GLU A 20 -11.25 -2.65 -2.15
C GLU A 20 -11.84 -2.07 -0.86
N SER A 21 -11.79 -0.74 -0.73
CA SER A 21 -12.61 -0.02 0.24
C SER A 21 -14.07 0.02 -0.20
N GLU A 22 -14.96 0.38 0.73
CA GLU A 22 -16.27 0.87 0.33
C GLU A 22 -16.15 2.13 -0.54
N ILE A 23 -17.18 2.38 -1.35
CA ILE A 23 -17.26 3.61 -2.13
C ILE A 23 -17.74 4.74 -1.22
N LEU A 24 -16.87 5.69 -0.93
CA LEU A 24 -17.22 6.91 -0.22
C LEU A 24 -17.82 7.92 -1.20
N VAL A 25 -18.99 8.47 -0.86
CA VAL A 25 -19.68 9.49 -1.67
C VAL A 25 -19.82 10.80 -0.91
N ASP A 26 -19.42 11.92 -1.52
CA ASP A 26 -19.62 13.29 -1.01
C ASP A 26 -19.90 14.24 -2.17
N ARG A 27 -21.04 14.95 -2.12
CA ARG A 27 -21.54 15.84 -3.18
C ARG A 27 -21.39 15.21 -4.57
N LYS A 28 -21.90 13.97 -4.71
CA LYS A 28 -21.84 13.11 -5.92
C LYS A 28 -20.43 12.68 -6.35
N SER A 29 -19.38 13.24 -5.75
CA SER A 29 -18.02 12.77 -5.95
C SER A 29 -17.87 11.42 -5.28
N LYS A 30 -17.25 10.46 -5.97
CA LYS A 30 -17.01 9.11 -5.45
C LYS A 30 -15.53 8.88 -5.25
N PHE A 31 -15.16 8.20 -4.18
CA PHE A 31 -13.80 7.79 -3.87
C PHE A 31 -13.80 6.30 -3.56
N GLN A 32 -12.84 5.58 -4.12
CA GLN A 32 -12.63 4.19 -3.77
C GLN A 32 -11.13 3.90 -3.79
N ALA A 33 -10.65 3.28 -2.72
CA ALA A 33 -9.28 2.82 -2.63
C ALA A 33 -9.19 1.33 -2.94
N ARG A 34 -8.05 0.93 -3.48
CA ARG A 34 -7.69 -0.45 -3.76
C ARG A 34 -6.25 -0.69 -3.36
N CYS A 35 -5.97 -1.81 -2.71
CA CYS A 35 -4.61 -2.20 -2.40
C CYS A 35 -4.34 -3.66 -2.74
N CYS A 36 -3.08 -3.96 -3.05
CA CYS A 36 -2.61 -5.31 -3.27
C CYS A 36 -1.15 -5.42 -2.82
N THR A 37 -0.70 -6.65 -2.60
CA THR A 37 0.70 -6.93 -2.29
C THR A 37 1.59 -6.67 -3.51
N MET A 38 2.85 -6.30 -3.29
CA MET A 38 3.86 -6.19 -4.35
C MET A 38 5.26 -6.48 -3.83
N ARG A 39 6.14 -6.99 -4.69
CA ARG A 39 7.49 -7.40 -4.30
C ARG A 39 8.55 -6.44 -4.81
N ASN A 40 8.32 -5.85 -5.99
CA ASN A 40 9.26 -4.90 -6.58
C ASN A 40 8.54 -3.77 -7.35
N PRO A 41 9.22 -2.65 -7.60
CA PRO A 41 8.64 -1.47 -8.26
C PRO A 41 8.18 -1.72 -9.70
N ASP A 42 8.82 -2.64 -10.42
CA ASP A 42 8.57 -2.89 -11.84
C ASP A 42 7.17 -3.51 -12.08
N GLU A 43 6.52 -3.99 -11.02
CA GLU A 43 5.15 -4.50 -11.07
C GLU A 43 4.10 -3.38 -11.20
N VAL A 44 4.41 -2.15 -10.79
CA VAL A 44 3.43 -1.05 -10.70
C VAL A 44 2.71 -0.78 -12.03
N PRO A 45 3.39 -0.65 -13.19
CA PRO A 45 2.70 -0.39 -14.46
C PRO A 45 1.72 -1.50 -14.84
N LEU A 46 2.08 -2.77 -14.59
CA LEU A 46 1.22 -3.91 -14.90
C LEU A 46 0.02 -3.99 -13.95
N LEU A 47 0.21 -3.71 -12.65
CA LEU A 47 -0.87 -3.68 -11.67
C LEU A 47 -1.88 -2.56 -11.96
N LEU A 48 -1.41 -1.37 -12.33
CA LEU A 48 -2.30 -0.27 -12.73
C LEU A 48 -3.10 -0.60 -14.00
N GLN A 49 -2.47 -1.28 -14.97
CA GLN A 49 -3.16 -1.72 -16.18
C GLN A 49 -4.22 -2.79 -15.86
N GLU A 50 -3.89 -3.79 -15.03
CA GLU A 50 -4.82 -4.82 -14.55
C GLU A 50 -6.05 -4.18 -13.87
N LEU A 51 -5.82 -3.15 -13.05
CA LEU A 51 -6.87 -2.43 -12.36
C LEU A 51 -7.88 -1.79 -13.33
N VAL A 52 -7.38 -1.13 -14.38
CA VAL A 52 -8.22 -0.52 -15.43
C VAL A 52 -8.94 -1.58 -16.25
N ASP A 53 -8.28 -2.70 -16.54
CA ASP A 53 -8.86 -3.78 -17.33
C ASP A 53 -9.98 -4.52 -16.59
N GLY A 54 -9.84 -4.70 -15.27
CA GLY A 54 -10.88 -5.27 -14.40
C GLY A 54 -12.08 -4.34 -14.19
N ASN A 55 -11.90 -3.02 -14.29
CA ASN A 55 -13.00 -2.06 -14.15
C ASN A 55 -12.81 -0.83 -15.06
N LYS A 56 -13.44 -0.88 -16.24
CA LYS A 56 -13.39 0.19 -17.25
C LYS A 56 -14.00 1.52 -16.78
N SER A 57 -14.69 1.59 -15.65
CA SER A 57 -15.12 2.88 -15.08
C SER A 57 -13.95 3.69 -14.51
N ILE A 58 -12.85 3.03 -14.15
CA ILE A 58 -11.64 3.68 -13.61
C ILE A 58 -10.96 4.53 -14.68
N SER A 59 -10.86 4.05 -15.93
CA SER A 59 -10.25 4.85 -17.02
C SER A 59 -11.02 6.13 -17.34
N LYS A 60 -12.30 6.22 -16.95
CA LYS A 60 -13.14 7.41 -17.10
C LYS A 60 -13.20 8.28 -15.84
N ALA A 61 -12.49 7.90 -14.78
CA ALA A 61 -12.44 8.67 -13.54
C ALA A 61 -11.67 9.98 -13.76
N SER A 62 -12.03 11.01 -13.00
CA SER A 62 -11.34 12.30 -13.05
C SER A 62 -9.89 12.18 -12.56
N HIS A 63 -9.66 11.32 -11.58
CA HIS A 63 -8.33 10.95 -11.09
C HIS A 63 -8.28 9.42 -10.98
N PRO A 64 -7.82 8.70 -12.02
CA PRO A 64 -7.85 7.24 -12.05
C PRO A 64 -6.89 6.61 -11.04
N HIS A 65 -5.66 7.15 -10.96
CA HIS A 65 -4.53 6.54 -10.25
C HIS A 65 -3.80 7.55 -9.36
N MET A 66 -4.39 7.96 -8.23
CA MET A 66 -3.61 8.52 -7.13
C MET A 66 -3.01 7.36 -6.36
N TYR A 67 -1.70 7.18 -6.32
CA TYR A 67 -1.13 5.98 -5.68
C TYR A 67 0.16 6.23 -4.92
N ALA A 68 0.45 5.30 -4.01
CA ALA A 68 1.74 5.16 -3.38
C ALA A 68 2.06 3.70 -3.12
N TRP A 69 3.34 3.37 -3.05
CA TRP A 69 3.80 2.03 -2.73
C TRP A 69 5.12 2.08 -1.96
N ARG A 70 5.38 1.01 -1.22
CA ARG A 70 6.66 0.74 -0.55
C ARG A 70 6.98 -0.73 -0.70
N THR A 71 8.24 -1.08 -0.93
CA THR A 71 8.76 -2.45 -0.94
C THR A 71 9.98 -2.55 -0.03
N GLY A 72 10.27 -3.75 0.46
CA GLY A 72 11.45 -4.00 1.28
C GLY A 72 11.61 -5.48 1.60
N GLU A 73 12.80 -5.84 2.04
CA GLU A 73 13.15 -7.21 2.46
C GLU A 73 13.15 -7.28 3.98
N ALA A 74 12.32 -8.17 4.53
CA ALA A 74 12.25 -8.41 5.95
C ALA A 74 13.51 -9.15 6.42
N VAL A 75 14.18 -8.61 7.44
CA VAL A 75 15.36 -9.20 8.06
C VAL A 75 15.04 -9.53 9.50
N ASN A 76 15.06 -10.83 9.81
CA ASN A 76 14.93 -11.32 11.17
C ASN A 76 16.24 -11.07 11.91
N PHE A 77 16.16 -10.33 13.01
CA PHE A 77 17.30 -10.20 13.90
C PHE A 77 17.42 -11.48 14.74
N THR A 78 18.23 -12.44 14.28
CA THR A 78 18.69 -13.52 15.16
C THR A 78 19.85 -12.97 15.98
N SER A 79 19.68 -12.89 17.29
CA SER A 79 20.75 -12.57 18.24
C SER A 79 21.82 -13.67 18.22
N SER A 80 22.61 -13.78 17.15
CA SER A 80 23.84 -14.58 17.15
C SER A 80 24.91 -13.75 17.84
N GLY A 81 24.84 -13.69 19.17
CA GLY A 81 25.88 -13.13 20.01
C GLY A 81 26.95 -14.19 20.27
N GLU A 82 28.12 -14.03 19.67
CA GLU A 82 29.36 -14.45 20.33
C GLU A 82 29.45 -13.70 21.67
N VAL A 83 29.46 -14.46 22.75
CA VAL A 83 29.63 -13.96 24.12
C VAL A 83 31.10 -13.62 24.32
N LYS A 84 31.44 -12.32 24.41
CA LYS A 84 32.57 -11.87 25.23
C LYS A 84 32.02 -11.14 26.45
N GLY A 85 31.97 -11.89 27.55
CA GLY A 85 31.46 -11.42 28.82
C GLY A 85 32.34 -10.35 29.46
N SER A 86 31.69 -9.43 30.16
CA SER A 86 32.17 -8.91 31.44
C SER A 86 30.95 -8.36 32.19
N GLY A 87 30.68 -8.93 33.36
CA GLY A 87 29.43 -8.73 34.08
C GLY A 87 29.41 -7.48 34.95
N LYS A 88 28.19 -7.03 35.28
CA LYS A 88 27.85 -6.50 36.61
C LYS A 88 26.35 -6.63 36.89
N LYS A 89 26.04 -7.19 38.08
CA LYS A 89 24.71 -7.47 38.66
C LYS A 89 23.79 -6.24 38.73
N SER A 90 22.48 -6.44 38.55
CA SER A 90 21.41 -5.83 39.36
C SER A 90 20.03 -6.52 39.20
N LYS A 91 19.17 -6.33 40.20
CA LYS A 91 17.98 -7.10 40.65
C LYS A 91 16.70 -7.01 39.79
N LYS A 92 16.05 -8.19 39.68
CA LYS A 92 14.62 -8.56 39.90
C LYS A 92 13.47 -7.67 39.37
N GLY A 93 12.70 -8.20 38.40
CA GLY A 93 11.37 -7.74 38.00
C GLY A 93 10.65 -8.68 37.02
N LYS A 94 9.76 -9.50 37.58
CA LYS A 94 8.64 -10.34 37.08
C LYS A 94 8.33 -10.45 35.57
N ASP A 95 8.19 -11.69 35.12
CA ASP A 95 8.19 -12.18 33.74
C ASP A 95 6.83 -12.13 33.01
N THR A 96 6.84 -11.66 31.77
CA THR A 96 6.08 -12.24 30.64
C THR A 96 6.86 -11.95 29.36
N SER A 97 7.96 -12.68 29.17
CA SER A 97 8.89 -12.50 28.04
C SER A 97 8.31 -13.12 26.76
N SER A 98 7.39 -12.42 26.10
CA SER A 98 7.18 -12.65 24.68
C SER A 98 8.38 -12.07 23.93
N SER A 99 9.33 -12.92 23.55
CA SER A 99 10.45 -12.54 22.69
C SER A 99 9.92 -11.97 21.38
N SER A 100 9.73 -10.66 21.33
CA SER A 100 9.36 -9.92 20.13
C SER A 100 10.55 -9.99 19.19
N SER A 101 10.51 -10.91 18.23
CA SER A 101 11.39 -10.90 17.07
C SER A 101 11.24 -9.53 16.39
N GLN A 102 12.21 -8.65 16.63
CA GLN A 102 12.20 -7.31 16.05
C GLN A 102 12.47 -7.45 14.55
N LEU A 103 11.41 -7.41 13.74
CA LEU A 103 11.53 -7.34 12.29
C LEU A 103 12.16 -6.00 11.90
N SER A 104 13.20 -6.04 11.08
CA SER A 104 13.77 -4.85 10.43
C SER A 104 13.64 -4.98 8.91
N TRP A 105 13.68 -3.86 8.18
CA TRP A 105 13.54 -3.84 6.73
C TRP A 105 14.81 -3.32 6.07
N LYS A 106 15.28 -4.00 5.02
CA LYS A 106 16.40 -3.56 4.17
C LYS A 106 15.92 -3.38 2.73
N ASN A 107 16.78 -2.75 1.91
CA ASN A 107 16.52 -2.53 0.47
C ASN A 107 15.18 -1.84 0.21
N ILE A 108 14.86 -0.85 1.05
CA ILE A 108 13.58 -0.14 1.00
C ILE A 108 13.55 0.72 -0.27
N GLN A 109 12.51 0.52 -1.06
CA GLN A 109 12.18 1.36 -2.20
C GLN A 109 10.74 1.84 -2.04
N GLN A 110 10.45 3.02 -2.57
CA GLN A 110 9.13 3.62 -2.49
C GLN A 110 8.89 4.60 -3.62
N GLY A 111 7.63 4.85 -3.93
CA GLY A 111 7.23 5.79 -4.96
C GLY A 111 5.77 6.18 -4.82
N CYS A 112 5.39 7.29 -5.44
CA CYS A 112 4.02 7.77 -5.46
C CYS A 112 3.72 8.59 -6.72
N GLN A 113 2.44 8.80 -6.99
CA GLN A 113 1.96 9.61 -8.10
C GLN A 113 0.63 10.28 -7.74
N ASP A 114 0.49 11.54 -8.13
CA ASP A 114 -0.66 12.38 -7.79
C ASP A 114 -1.91 12.09 -8.63
N GLY A 115 -1.78 11.40 -9.77
CA GLY A 115 -2.94 11.03 -10.59
C GLY A 115 -3.81 12.21 -11.06
N GLY A 116 -3.21 13.40 -11.20
CA GLY A 116 -3.89 14.65 -11.52
C GLY A 116 -4.49 15.41 -10.33
N GLU A 117 -4.41 14.88 -9.10
CA GLU A 117 -4.80 15.58 -7.87
C GLU A 117 -3.53 15.90 -7.06
N SER A 118 -3.02 17.12 -7.23
CA SER A 118 -1.73 17.52 -6.66
C SER A 118 -1.64 17.27 -5.15
N GLY A 119 -0.55 16.63 -4.72
CA GLY A 119 -0.27 16.27 -3.33
C GLY A 119 -0.96 14.98 -2.84
N ALA A 120 -1.80 14.32 -3.65
CA ALA A 120 -2.45 13.08 -3.27
C ALA A 120 -1.45 11.92 -3.13
N GLY A 121 -0.47 11.80 -4.02
CA GLY A 121 0.53 10.74 -4.02
C GLY A 121 1.39 10.80 -2.75
N GLN A 122 1.97 11.97 -2.46
CA GLN A 122 2.79 12.16 -1.27
C GLN A 122 1.99 11.90 0.03
N ARG A 123 0.71 12.31 0.06
CA ARG A 123 -0.19 12.03 1.19
C ARG A 123 -0.39 10.53 1.43
N LEU A 124 -0.55 9.75 0.36
CA LEU A 124 -0.66 8.30 0.45
C LEU A 124 0.68 7.66 0.87
N LEU A 125 1.80 8.16 0.36
CA LEU A 125 3.12 7.67 0.74
C LEU A 125 3.39 7.89 2.24
N THR A 126 3.11 9.09 2.76
CA THR A 126 3.24 9.40 4.18
C THR A 126 2.33 8.53 5.05
N LEU A 127 1.15 8.11 4.57
CA LEU A 127 0.33 7.13 5.26
C LEU A 127 1.07 5.79 5.42
N LEU A 128 1.65 5.26 4.33
CA LEU A 128 2.39 3.99 4.34
C LEU A 128 3.66 4.08 5.21
N GLU A 129 4.39 5.19 5.15
CA GLU A 129 5.59 5.42 5.96
C GLU A 129 5.28 5.44 7.46
N ARG A 130 4.23 6.18 7.85
CA ARG A 130 3.84 6.30 9.26
C ARG A 130 3.31 4.99 9.82
N ALA A 131 2.64 4.20 9.00
CA ALA A 131 2.15 2.86 9.38
C ALA A 131 3.21 1.76 9.21
N GLN A 132 4.44 2.09 8.78
CA GLN A 132 5.52 1.13 8.51
C GLN A 132 5.08 -0.03 7.61
N LEU A 133 4.27 0.28 6.59
CA LEU A 133 3.77 -0.71 5.64
C LEU A 133 4.74 -0.87 4.48
N PHE A 134 5.04 -2.12 4.14
CA PHE A 134 5.94 -2.52 3.07
C PHE A 134 5.29 -3.61 2.23
N ASN A 135 5.79 -3.79 1.01
CA ASN A 135 5.33 -4.76 0.02
C ASN A 135 3.85 -4.59 -0.33
N VAL A 136 3.41 -3.33 -0.42
CA VAL A 136 2.03 -2.95 -0.71
C VAL A 136 1.96 -1.76 -1.67
N LEU A 137 1.02 -1.85 -2.61
CA LEU A 137 0.56 -0.75 -3.44
C LEU A 137 -0.83 -0.34 -2.94
N VAL A 138 -1.07 0.96 -2.77
CA VAL A 138 -2.41 1.52 -2.56
C VAL A 138 -2.71 2.54 -3.66
N VAL A 139 -3.88 2.42 -4.27
CA VAL A 139 -4.40 3.29 -5.32
C VAL A 139 -5.74 3.85 -4.87
N VAL A 140 -5.96 5.14 -5.03
CA VAL A 140 -7.26 5.79 -4.84
C VAL A 140 -7.73 6.32 -6.18
N THR A 141 -8.97 5.98 -6.53
CA THR A 141 -9.67 6.51 -7.69
C THR A 141 -10.71 7.51 -7.21
N ARG A 142 -10.81 8.64 -7.92
CA ARG A 142 -11.86 9.64 -7.68
C ARG A 142 -12.64 9.95 -8.95
N TRP A 143 -13.96 9.87 -8.85
CA TRP A 143 -14.91 10.38 -9.86
C TRP A 143 -15.47 11.73 -9.39
N TYR A 144 -15.30 12.78 -10.19
CA TYR A 144 -15.79 14.12 -9.86
C TYR A 144 -17.32 14.20 -9.93
N GLY A 145 -17.94 14.76 -8.89
CA GLY A 145 -19.39 14.88 -8.78
C GLY A 145 -20.01 16.16 -9.36
N GLY A 146 -19.20 17.07 -9.90
CA GLY A 146 -19.66 18.37 -10.42
C GLY A 146 -19.51 19.54 -9.44
N THR A 147 -19.25 19.29 -8.15
CA THR A 147 -19.05 20.34 -7.14
C THR A 147 -17.66 20.26 -6.48
N PRO A 148 -16.90 21.36 -6.39
CA PRO A 148 -15.61 21.38 -5.70
C PRO A 148 -15.74 21.00 -4.22
N LEU A 149 -14.84 20.12 -3.75
CA LEU A 149 -14.80 19.65 -2.36
C LEU A 149 -13.80 20.41 -1.48
N GLY A 150 -12.94 21.26 -2.06
CA GLY A 150 -11.87 21.92 -1.32
C GLY A 150 -10.98 20.91 -0.59
N SER A 151 -10.69 21.14 0.69
CA SER A 151 -9.85 20.27 1.52
C SER A 151 -10.48 18.92 1.86
N ALA A 152 -11.82 18.78 1.76
CA ALA A 152 -12.51 17.53 2.11
C ALA A 152 -12.08 16.35 1.23
N ARG A 153 -11.73 16.61 -0.05
CA ARG A 153 -11.24 15.56 -0.96
C ARG A 153 -10.00 14.84 -0.43
N PHE A 154 -9.08 15.58 0.20
CA PHE A 154 -7.85 15.00 0.76
C PHE A 154 -8.13 14.16 2.00
N ARG A 155 -9.13 14.53 2.79
CA ARG A 155 -9.61 13.69 3.90
C ARG A 155 -10.20 12.38 3.39
N HIS A 156 -10.97 12.42 2.31
CA HIS A 156 -11.58 11.23 1.70
C HIS A 156 -10.53 10.31 1.07
N ILE A 157 -9.51 10.86 0.42
CA ILE A 157 -8.35 10.12 -0.10
C ILE A 157 -7.66 9.34 1.03
N SER A 158 -7.32 10.02 2.14
CA SER A 158 -6.68 9.35 3.28
C SER A 158 -7.60 8.32 3.96
N SER A 159 -8.89 8.61 4.09
CA SER A 159 -9.84 7.75 4.81
C SER A 159 -10.10 6.45 4.05
N THR A 160 -10.40 6.53 2.76
CA THR A 160 -10.62 5.35 1.91
C THR A 160 -9.35 4.49 1.80
N ALA A 161 -8.18 5.11 1.66
CA ALA A 161 -6.90 4.37 1.65
C ALA A 161 -6.65 3.63 2.97
N SER A 162 -6.89 4.28 4.11
CA SER A 162 -6.72 3.66 5.44
C SER A 162 -7.71 2.52 5.66
N GLU A 163 -8.97 2.69 5.25
CA GLU A 163 -9.98 1.64 5.31
C GLU A 163 -9.59 0.43 4.45
N CYS A 164 -9.14 0.66 3.22
CA CYS A 164 -8.69 -0.38 2.30
C CYS A 164 -7.54 -1.19 2.89
N LEU A 165 -6.53 -0.53 3.44
CA LEU A 165 -5.37 -1.17 4.06
C LEU A 165 -5.75 -2.02 5.27
N LYS A 166 -6.72 -1.56 6.09
CA LYS A 166 -7.27 -2.35 7.21
C LYS A 166 -8.01 -3.59 6.72
N ARG A 167 -8.87 -3.42 5.70
CA ARG A 167 -9.58 -4.55 5.07
C ARG A 167 -8.61 -5.58 4.50
N GLY A 168 -7.45 -5.12 4.00
CA GLY A 168 -6.40 -6.00 3.47
C GLY A 168 -5.49 -6.62 4.52
N GLY A 169 -5.71 -6.36 5.81
CA GLY A 169 -4.89 -6.89 6.90
C GLY A 169 -3.49 -6.30 6.97
N PHE A 170 -3.25 -5.16 6.32
CA PHE A 170 -1.97 -4.44 6.40
C PHE A 170 -1.89 -3.54 7.63
N LEU A 171 -3.03 -2.97 8.06
CA LEU A 171 -3.16 -2.03 9.18
C LEU A 171 -4.14 -2.58 10.22
#